data_AF-A0A0C4WUB5-F1
#
_entry.id   AF-A0A0C4WUB5-F1
#
_cell.length_a   1.000
_cell.length_b   1.000
_cell.length_c   1.000
_cell.angle_alpha   90.00
_cell.angle_beta   90.00
_cell.angle_gamma   90.00
#
_symmetry.space_group_name_H-M   'P 1'
#
loop_
_entity.id
_entity.type
_entity.pdbx_description
1 polymer ?
#
loop_
_entity_poly.entity_id
_entity_poly.type
_entity_poly.pdbx_seq_one_letter_code
_entity_poly.pdbx_strand_id
1 'polypeptide(L)'
;MILPMPCGGAMAWRQVRVPMASPLDDYAVTLGQDSEEWGYLEQARPTHIAGSFSVGKPEPGRYYLLAKYEVSELQYRAVMDGQCPEPSAQLRLPQTGVSWFDAIAFTDRYNLWLRQNAADKLPKEDGVAGFLRLPTEVEWEFAARGGLAVSQAEFRDVRFPMPEGLNAYAWFAGAQSANGQLQLAGLLKPNPLGLHDMLGNVDEMLFEPFHLNKLDRQHGQAGGYILRGGNYLTPQAELRTALRQEQPYYAADGSAQNRLKTGGFRPALVAPALTSRERIKQVESDWKKLGVSRPEAPAESGARPATQDPATRIASLAEGVQDDALRQQLEKLRSELRANTQARDEQRDQAIRSELQLGAFLCTKLKDDGLFLDTLEGNYSRSCGAGGSEPKARCEARREQLDGHRKVLDFMLNYYADSVVGTALNYSQASVEPQVDLVAQQLAARGKSNLRSYLDTHWSNLRTYLKNGKVARAHWLQSCKTL
;
A
#
# COMPACT_ATOMS: atom_id res chain seq x y z
N MET A 1 -8.80 -11.50 12.11
CA MET A 1 -9.87 -12.51 11.88
C MET A 1 -9.35 -13.87 12.30
N ILE A 2 -10.21 -14.78 12.76
CA ILE A 2 -9.84 -16.16 13.11
C ILE A 2 -10.79 -17.09 12.36
N LEU A 3 -10.24 -18.07 11.65
CA LEU A 3 -11.02 -19.14 11.01
C LEU A 3 -10.83 -20.46 11.78
N PRO A 4 -11.89 -21.23 11.99
CA PRO A 4 -11.78 -22.55 12.61
C PRO A 4 -11.07 -23.51 11.65
N MET A 5 -10.46 -24.55 12.21
CA MET A 5 -9.82 -25.66 11.50
C MET A 5 -10.38 -26.99 12.00
N PRO A 6 -10.12 -28.11 11.30
CA PRO A 6 -10.35 -29.43 11.87
C PRO A 6 -9.76 -29.57 13.28
N CYS A 7 -10.29 -30.54 14.04
CA CYS A 7 -9.75 -30.89 15.37
C CYS A 7 -9.86 -29.77 16.42
N GLY A 8 -10.82 -28.85 16.26
CA GLY A 8 -10.99 -27.71 17.18
C GLY A 8 -9.89 -26.66 17.07
N GLY A 9 -9.01 -26.77 16.07
CA GLY A 9 -7.95 -25.81 15.81
C GLY A 9 -8.46 -24.49 15.22
N ALA A 10 -7.55 -23.55 15.04
CA ALA A 10 -7.85 -22.28 14.39
C ALA A 10 -6.63 -21.68 13.68
N MET A 11 -6.89 -20.80 12.73
CA MET A 11 -5.88 -20.00 12.04
C MET A 11 -6.21 -18.51 12.16
N ALA A 12 -5.21 -17.72 12.56
CA ALA A 12 -5.32 -16.27 12.67
C ALA A 12 -4.90 -15.58 11.37
N TRP A 13 -5.62 -14.51 11.01
CA TRP A 13 -5.44 -13.77 9.76
C TRP A 13 -5.32 -12.28 10.00
N ARG A 14 -4.44 -11.62 9.24
CA ARG A 14 -4.24 -10.17 9.21
C ARG A 14 -4.81 -9.60 7.92
N GLN A 15 -5.55 -8.49 8.05
CA GLN A 15 -6.00 -7.73 6.89
C GLN A 15 -4.83 -6.93 6.33
N VAL A 16 -4.60 -7.07 5.04
CA VAL A 16 -3.70 -6.20 4.28
C VAL A 16 -4.58 -5.27 3.46
N ARG A 17 -4.68 -4.02 3.90
CA ARG A 17 -5.53 -3.00 3.27
C ARG A 17 -4.84 -2.38 2.05
N VAL A 18 -5.65 -2.11 1.03
CA VAL A 18 -5.32 -1.39 -0.19
C VAL A 18 -6.34 -0.26 -0.33
N PRO A 19 -5.93 0.98 -0.58
CA PRO A 19 -6.78 2.13 -0.30
C PRO A 19 -7.73 2.50 -1.46
N MET A 20 -7.92 1.57 -2.39
CA MET A 20 -8.72 1.72 -3.60
C MET A 20 -10.02 0.95 -3.46
N ALA A 21 -11.14 1.55 -3.85
CA ALA A 21 -12.48 1.02 -3.57
C ALA A 21 -13.13 0.32 -4.77
N SER A 22 -12.92 0.83 -5.99
CA SER A 22 -13.60 0.30 -7.17
C SER A 22 -13.07 -1.09 -7.55
N PRO A 23 -13.88 -1.96 -8.19
CA PRO A 23 -13.45 -3.27 -8.63
C PRO A 23 -12.21 -3.34 -9.52
N LEU A 24 -12.04 -2.31 -10.35
CA LEU A 24 -10.98 -2.20 -11.35
C LEU A 24 -9.86 -1.26 -10.90
N ASP A 25 -10.01 -0.63 -9.73
CA ASP A 25 -8.96 0.21 -9.19
C ASP A 25 -7.84 -0.66 -8.58
N ASP A 26 -6.61 -0.19 -8.72
CA ASP A 26 -5.45 -0.77 -8.07
C ASP A 26 -4.53 0.32 -7.50
N TYR A 27 -3.59 -0.10 -6.67
CA TYR A 27 -2.64 0.79 -6.01
C TYR A 27 -1.24 0.54 -6.58
N ALA A 28 -0.70 1.57 -7.23
CA ALA A 28 0.66 1.55 -7.77
C ALA A 28 1.70 1.46 -6.63
N VAL A 29 2.64 0.52 -6.79
CA VAL A 29 3.75 0.27 -5.88
C VAL A 29 5.02 -0.07 -6.66
N THR A 30 6.18 0.18 -6.07
CA THR A 30 7.46 -0.29 -6.61
C THR A 30 8.01 -1.38 -5.71
N LEU A 31 8.06 -2.60 -6.24
CA LEU A 31 8.58 -3.78 -5.55
C LEU A 31 9.96 -4.15 -6.06
N GLY A 32 10.72 -4.94 -5.31
CA GLY A 32 12.13 -5.19 -5.56
C GLY A 32 13.04 -4.09 -4.98
N GLN A 33 14.32 -4.17 -5.29
CA GLN A 33 15.37 -3.28 -4.83
C GLN A 33 16.35 -2.97 -5.96
N ASP A 34 16.95 -1.79 -5.91
CA ASP A 34 17.98 -1.38 -6.86
C ASP A 34 19.31 -1.94 -6.39
N SER A 35 19.88 -2.86 -7.17
CA SER A 35 21.16 -3.52 -6.87
C SER A 35 21.83 -3.93 -8.17
N GLU A 36 23.11 -3.61 -8.32
CA GLU A 36 23.90 -4.03 -9.49
C GLU A 36 24.08 -5.55 -9.53
N GLU A 37 24.27 -6.18 -8.37
CA GLU A 37 24.54 -7.62 -8.27
C GLU A 37 23.32 -8.50 -8.63
N TRP A 38 22.12 -8.11 -8.18
CA TRP A 38 20.90 -8.94 -8.24
C TRP A 38 19.80 -8.39 -9.14
N GLY A 39 20.09 -7.41 -10.01
CA GLY A 39 19.07 -6.74 -10.83
C GLY A 39 18.20 -7.72 -11.64
N TYR A 40 18.81 -8.75 -12.23
CA TYR A 40 18.07 -9.77 -13.01
C TYR A 40 17.06 -10.60 -12.17
N LEU A 41 17.20 -10.64 -10.84
CA LEU A 41 16.25 -11.28 -9.95
C LEU A 41 15.31 -10.25 -9.32
N GLU A 42 15.87 -9.16 -8.79
CA GLU A 42 15.24 -8.33 -7.76
C GLU A 42 15.11 -6.86 -8.11
N GLN A 43 15.57 -6.43 -9.29
CA GLN A 43 15.43 -5.05 -9.77
C GLN A 43 14.08 -4.44 -9.42
N ALA A 44 14.13 -3.20 -8.92
CA ALA A 44 12.94 -2.45 -8.61
C ALA A 44 12.05 -2.29 -9.85
N ARG A 45 10.78 -2.68 -9.74
CA ARG A 45 9.81 -2.65 -10.83
C ARG A 45 8.49 -2.00 -10.38
N PRO A 46 7.92 -1.08 -11.18
CA PRO A 46 6.54 -0.65 -10.98
C PRO A 46 5.58 -1.82 -11.14
N THR A 47 4.61 -1.91 -10.25
CA THR A 47 3.53 -2.90 -10.30
C THR A 47 2.31 -2.37 -9.54
N HIS A 48 1.26 -3.17 -9.48
CA HIS A 48 -0.03 -2.76 -8.93
C HIS A 48 -0.56 -3.84 -7.98
N ILE A 49 -1.22 -3.41 -6.91
CA ILE A 49 -1.87 -4.31 -5.95
C ILE A 49 -3.32 -3.90 -5.75
N ALA A 50 -4.20 -4.88 -5.62
CA ALA A 50 -5.62 -4.68 -5.31
C ALA A 50 -6.05 -5.60 -4.16
N GLY A 51 -7.02 -5.14 -3.36
CA GLY A 51 -7.71 -5.98 -2.39
C GLY A 51 -8.87 -6.74 -3.03
N SER A 52 -9.23 -7.89 -2.46
CA SER A 52 -10.31 -8.73 -3.00
C SER A 52 -11.65 -8.53 -2.29
N PHE A 53 -11.65 -8.16 -1.00
CA PHE A 53 -12.85 -7.84 -0.23
C PHE A 53 -12.99 -6.33 -0.03
N SER A 54 -14.21 -5.81 -0.11
CA SER A 54 -14.51 -4.41 0.18
C SER A 54 -14.45 -4.12 1.69
N VAL A 55 -13.89 -2.97 2.07
CA VAL A 55 -13.99 -2.45 3.45
C VAL A 55 -15.44 -1.99 3.69
N GLY A 56 -15.95 -2.20 4.90
CA GLY A 56 -17.29 -1.76 5.28
C GLY A 56 -17.40 -0.23 5.27
N LYS A 57 -18.51 0.29 4.73
CA LYS A 57 -18.82 1.73 4.78
C LYS A 57 -18.78 2.24 6.24
N PRO A 58 -18.33 3.48 6.49
CA PRO A 58 -18.07 4.55 5.51
C PRO A 58 -16.66 4.55 4.90
N GLU A 59 -15.74 3.69 5.35
CA GLU A 59 -14.36 3.69 4.87
C GLU A 59 -14.26 3.12 3.44
N PRO A 60 -13.70 3.86 2.46
CA PRO A 60 -13.37 3.29 1.16
C PRO A 60 -12.17 2.35 1.30
N GLY A 61 -12.03 1.45 0.34
CA GLY A 61 -10.86 0.60 0.23
C GLY A 61 -11.22 -0.88 0.12
N ARG A 62 -10.18 -1.67 -0.14
CA ARG A 62 -10.28 -3.12 -0.27
C ARG A 62 -9.19 -3.77 0.56
N TYR A 63 -9.33 -5.06 0.83
CA TYR A 63 -8.30 -5.82 1.53
C TYR A 63 -8.25 -7.26 1.04
N TYR A 64 -7.13 -7.91 1.30
CA TYR A 64 -7.03 -9.37 1.34
C TYR A 64 -6.51 -9.77 2.71
N LEU A 65 -6.54 -11.07 3.01
CA LEU A 65 -6.10 -11.60 4.29
C LEU A 65 -4.87 -12.47 4.07
N LEU A 66 -3.85 -12.31 4.91
CA LEU A 66 -2.73 -13.25 5.01
C LEU A 66 -2.78 -13.96 6.34
N ALA A 67 -2.43 -15.25 6.35
CA ALA A 67 -2.23 -15.99 7.58
C ALA A 67 -1.14 -15.28 8.41
N LYS A 68 -1.41 -15.14 9.71
CA LYS A 68 -0.57 -14.38 10.65
C LYS A 68 0.83 -14.99 10.80
N TYR A 69 0.91 -16.31 10.66
CA TYR A 69 2.10 -17.14 10.81
C TYR A 69 2.22 -18.07 9.60
N GLU A 70 3.40 -18.65 9.42
CA GLU A 70 3.60 -19.84 8.58
C GLU A 70 2.66 -20.97 9.05
N VAL A 71 2.24 -21.86 8.14
CA VAL A 71 1.42 -23.03 8.53
C VAL A 71 2.25 -23.94 9.42
N SER A 72 1.76 -24.22 10.63
CA SER A 72 2.42 -25.16 11.56
C SER A 72 2.20 -26.62 11.18
N GLU A 73 3.06 -27.52 11.63
CA GLU A 73 2.90 -28.97 11.47
C GLU A 73 1.55 -29.45 12.03
N LEU A 74 1.11 -28.92 13.18
CA LEU A 74 -0.18 -29.25 13.78
C LEU A 74 -1.34 -28.92 12.82
N GLN A 75 -1.31 -27.73 12.25
CA GLN A 75 -2.34 -27.25 11.32
C GLN A 75 -2.31 -28.05 10.02
N TYR A 76 -1.12 -28.34 9.50
CA TYR A 76 -0.95 -29.13 8.29
C TYR A 76 -1.56 -30.53 8.46
N ARG A 77 -1.17 -31.24 9.52
CA ARG A 77 -1.66 -32.59 9.82
C ARG A 77 -3.17 -32.64 10.08
N ALA A 78 -3.72 -31.66 10.80
CA ALA A 78 -5.16 -31.57 11.04
C ALA A 78 -5.98 -31.48 9.72
N VAL A 79 -5.43 -30.84 8.69
CA VAL A 79 -6.09 -30.71 7.37
C VAL A 79 -5.77 -31.88 6.44
N MET A 80 -4.52 -32.36 6.46
CA MET A 80 -4.01 -33.29 5.44
C MET A 80 -4.13 -34.75 5.84
N ASP A 81 -3.95 -35.08 7.11
CA ASP A 81 -3.93 -36.48 7.56
C ASP A 81 -5.35 -37.00 7.87
N GLY A 82 -6.32 -36.08 8.03
CA GLY A 82 -7.67 -36.43 8.51
C GLY A 82 -7.69 -36.95 9.96
N GLN A 83 -6.57 -36.81 10.67
CA GLN A 83 -6.39 -37.20 12.07
C GLN A 83 -6.22 -35.96 12.93
N CYS A 84 -6.61 -36.08 14.20
CA CYS A 84 -6.44 -35.03 15.19
C CYS A 84 -5.25 -35.36 16.10
N PRO A 85 -4.01 -34.97 15.72
CA PRO A 85 -2.85 -35.18 16.56
C PRO A 85 -2.98 -34.38 17.87
N GLU A 86 -2.49 -34.96 18.97
CA GLU A 86 -2.41 -34.28 20.26
C GLU A 86 -1.50 -33.05 20.18
N PRO A 87 -1.97 -31.85 20.54
CA PRO A 87 -1.16 -30.64 20.47
C PRO A 87 0.12 -30.73 21.31
N SER A 88 1.25 -30.33 20.74
CA SER A 88 2.54 -30.26 21.44
C SER A 88 3.35 -29.05 20.99
N ALA A 89 4.41 -28.71 21.73
CA ALA A 89 5.31 -27.63 21.35
C ALA A 89 6.03 -27.93 20.03
N GLN A 90 6.37 -29.20 19.75
CA GLN A 90 7.04 -29.61 18.52
C GLN A 90 6.15 -29.37 17.29
N LEU A 91 4.86 -29.69 17.40
CA LEU A 91 3.91 -29.50 16.29
C LEU A 91 3.59 -28.02 16.00
N ARG A 92 4.12 -27.07 16.80
CA ARG A 92 4.03 -25.63 16.52
C ARG A 92 5.13 -25.13 15.58
N LEU A 93 6.12 -25.96 15.25
CA LEU A 93 7.09 -25.61 14.22
C LEU A 93 6.38 -25.43 12.86
N PRO A 94 6.87 -24.55 11.98
CA PRO A 94 6.38 -24.46 10.62
C PRO A 94 6.47 -25.81 9.90
N GLN A 95 5.45 -26.14 9.12
CA GLN A 95 5.49 -27.29 8.25
C GLN A 95 6.49 -27.02 7.12
N THR A 96 7.54 -27.86 7.04
CA THR A 96 8.50 -27.87 5.93
C THR A 96 8.58 -29.24 5.25
N GLY A 97 9.43 -29.39 4.23
CA GLY A 97 9.58 -30.67 3.51
C GLY A 97 8.37 -31.05 2.65
N VAL A 98 7.49 -30.07 2.39
CA VAL A 98 6.34 -30.21 1.50
C VAL A 98 6.71 -29.74 0.09
N SER A 99 5.99 -30.22 -0.91
CA SER A 99 6.10 -29.69 -2.27
C SER A 99 5.15 -28.50 -2.47
N TRP A 100 5.34 -27.77 -3.56
CA TRP A 100 4.38 -26.74 -3.97
C TRP A 100 2.97 -27.33 -4.16
N PHE A 101 2.87 -28.54 -4.71
CA PHE A 101 1.59 -29.22 -4.91
C PHE A 101 0.91 -29.60 -3.59
N ASP A 102 1.67 -29.98 -2.57
CA ASP A 102 1.12 -30.24 -1.25
C ASP A 102 0.57 -28.97 -0.60
N ALA A 103 1.26 -27.84 -0.75
CA ALA A 103 0.81 -26.56 -0.23
C ALA A 103 -0.51 -26.14 -0.91
N ILE A 104 -0.63 -26.34 -2.23
CA ILE A 104 -1.89 -26.15 -2.95
C ILE A 104 -2.97 -27.12 -2.45
N ALA A 105 -2.65 -28.41 -2.30
CA ALA A 105 -3.59 -29.41 -1.80
C ALA A 105 -4.09 -29.08 -0.37
N PHE A 106 -3.23 -28.54 0.50
CA PHE A 106 -3.62 -28.02 1.79
C PHE A 106 -4.65 -26.89 1.65
N THR A 107 -4.40 -25.90 0.78
CA THR A 107 -5.35 -24.79 0.60
C THR A 107 -6.69 -25.27 0.07
N ASP A 108 -6.71 -26.22 -0.86
CA ASP A 108 -7.93 -26.84 -1.40
C ASP A 108 -8.71 -27.60 -0.33
N ARG A 109 -8.07 -28.51 0.40
CA ARG A 109 -8.72 -29.29 1.46
C ARG A 109 -9.26 -28.39 2.57
N TYR A 110 -8.53 -27.36 2.96
CA TYR A 110 -9.00 -26.43 3.97
C TYR A 110 -10.18 -25.57 3.46
N ASN A 111 -10.17 -25.15 2.19
CA ASN A 111 -11.32 -24.51 1.55
C ASN A 111 -12.58 -25.37 1.60
N LEU A 112 -12.47 -26.65 1.21
CA LEU A 112 -13.58 -27.59 1.22
C LEU A 112 -14.10 -27.82 2.64
N TRP A 113 -13.19 -28.01 3.61
CA TRP A 113 -13.56 -28.18 5.01
C TRP A 113 -14.31 -26.96 5.57
N LEU A 114 -13.82 -25.74 5.30
CA LEU A 114 -14.48 -24.50 5.74
C LEU A 114 -15.89 -24.38 5.15
N ARG A 115 -16.10 -24.76 3.89
CA ARG A 115 -17.43 -24.72 3.27
C ARG A 115 -18.40 -25.75 3.86
N GLN A 116 -17.89 -26.88 4.34
CA GLN A 116 -18.71 -27.91 4.96
C GLN A 116 -19.01 -27.61 6.44
N ASN A 117 -18.08 -26.98 7.16
CA ASN A 117 -18.12 -26.90 8.63
C ASN A 117 -18.25 -25.47 9.18
N ALA A 118 -17.94 -24.45 8.38
CA ALA A 118 -17.83 -23.05 8.85
C ALA A 118 -18.09 -22.02 7.73
N ALA A 119 -19.02 -22.31 6.81
CA ALA A 119 -19.27 -21.46 5.63
C ALA A 119 -19.74 -20.04 6.00
N ASP A 120 -20.38 -19.88 7.17
CA ASP A 120 -20.80 -18.60 7.73
C ASP A 120 -19.61 -17.75 8.23
N LYS A 121 -18.46 -18.38 8.51
CA LYS A 121 -17.24 -17.70 8.95
C LYS A 121 -16.37 -17.19 7.79
N LEU A 122 -16.59 -17.69 6.57
CA LEU A 122 -15.86 -17.22 5.40
C LEU A 122 -16.26 -15.77 5.07
N PRO A 123 -15.29 -14.86 4.86
CA PRO A 123 -15.58 -13.52 4.39
C PRO A 123 -16.17 -13.60 2.98
N LYS A 124 -17.08 -12.69 2.66
CA LYS A 124 -17.82 -12.68 1.40
C LYS A 124 -17.66 -11.35 0.68
N GLU A 125 -17.61 -11.40 -0.64
CA GLU A 125 -17.74 -10.25 -1.52
C GLU A 125 -18.99 -10.48 -2.39
N ASP A 126 -19.93 -9.53 -2.39
CA ASP A 126 -21.24 -9.66 -3.06
C ASP A 126 -22.00 -10.97 -2.74
N GLY A 127 -21.88 -11.46 -1.51
CA GLY A 127 -22.48 -12.72 -1.07
C GLY A 127 -21.73 -13.99 -1.51
N VAL A 128 -20.67 -13.86 -2.32
CA VAL A 128 -19.81 -14.96 -2.72
C VAL A 128 -18.71 -15.18 -1.68
N ALA A 129 -18.65 -16.40 -1.13
CA ALA A 129 -17.64 -16.75 -0.13
C ALA A 129 -16.23 -16.81 -0.74
N GLY A 130 -15.28 -16.19 -0.04
CA GLY A 130 -13.87 -16.22 -0.37
C GLY A 130 -13.25 -17.62 -0.32
N PHE A 131 -11.99 -17.70 -0.73
CA PHE A 131 -11.22 -18.92 -0.79
C PHE A 131 -9.73 -18.65 -0.49
N LEU A 132 -9.07 -19.70 0.00
CA LEU A 132 -7.65 -19.72 0.29
C LEU A 132 -6.85 -20.11 -0.95
N ARG A 133 -5.66 -19.52 -1.11
CA ARG A 133 -4.61 -19.95 -2.03
C ARG A 133 -3.24 -19.55 -1.45
N LEU A 134 -2.14 -19.92 -2.11
CA LEU A 134 -0.87 -19.27 -1.84
C LEU A 134 -0.95 -17.77 -2.21
N PRO A 135 -0.19 -16.88 -1.54
CA PRO A 135 -0.10 -15.49 -1.93
C PRO A 135 0.56 -15.34 -3.30
N THR A 136 0.20 -14.29 -4.04
CA THR A 136 1.05 -13.83 -5.16
C THR A 136 2.34 -13.22 -4.59
N GLU A 137 3.37 -13.12 -5.41
CA GLU A 137 4.61 -12.45 -5.01
C GLU A 137 4.36 -10.98 -4.65
N VAL A 138 3.49 -10.30 -5.40
CA VAL A 138 3.11 -8.91 -5.14
C VAL A 138 2.40 -8.76 -3.80
N GLU A 139 1.43 -9.63 -3.50
CA GLU A 139 0.75 -9.65 -2.20
C GLU A 139 1.74 -9.89 -1.06
N TRP A 140 2.59 -10.90 -1.22
CA TRP A 140 3.56 -11.27 -0.19
C TRP A 140 4.53 -10.12 0.11
N GLU A 141 5.15 -9.53 -0.92
CA GLU A 141 6.16 -8.48 -0.72
C GLU A 141 5.54 -7.18 -0.19
N PHE A 142 4.38 -6.78 -0.70
CA PHE A 142 3.66 -5.62 -0.18
C PHE A 142 3.37 -5.78 1.30
N ALA A 143 2.89 -6.96 1.70
CA ALA A 143 2.62 -7.26 3.10
C ALA A 143 3.90 -7.35 3.95
N ALA A 144 4.96 -7.99 3.45
CA ALA A 144 6.24 -8.13 4.13
C ALA A 144 6.86 -6.76 4.45
N ARG A 145 6.80 -5.82 3.50
CA ARG A 145 7.28 -4.43 3.64
C ARG A 145 6.45 -3.57 4.60
N GLY A 146 5.28 -4.04 5.05
CA GLY A 146 4.41 -3.31 5.97
C GLY A 146 3.22 -2.60 5.30
N GLY A 147 3.05 -2.74 3.99
CA GLY A 147 1.92 -2.19 3.22
C GLY A 147 1.66 -0.70 3.49
N LEU A 148 0.41 -0.34 3.77
CA LEU A 148 0.04 1.04 4.08
C LEU A 148 0.43 1.50 5.49
N ALA A 149 0.88 0.60 6.38
CA ALA A 149 1.24 0.95 7.75
C ALA A 149 2.59 1.67 7.86
N VAL A 150 3.36 1.72 6.77
CA VAL A 150 4.67 2.37 6.69
C VAL A 150 4.65 3.57 5.73
N SER A 151 5.62 4.47 5.89
CA SER A 151 5.87 5.55 4.93
C SER A 151 6.42 5.00 3.61
N GLN A 152 6.40 5.83 2.55
CA GLN A 152 6.99 5.43 1.26
C GLN A 152 8.50 5.18 1.36
N ALA A 153 9.21 5.95 2.20
CA ALA A 153 10.63 5.78 2.44
C ALA A 153 10.92 4.42 3.09
N GLU A 154 10.22 4.10 4.17
CA GLU A 154 10.33 2.80 4.86
C GLU A 154 9.91 1.64 3.95
N PHE A 155 8.88 1.82 3.13
CA PHE A 155 8.43 0.80 2.19
C PHE A 155 9.50 0.47 1.13
N ARG A 156 10.28 1.46 0.69
CA ARG A 156 11.34 1.31 -0.32
C ARG A 156 12.66 0.77 0.23
N ASP A 157 12.84 0.76 1.55
CA ASP A 157 14.05 0.25 2.18
C ASP A 157 14.20 -1.28 1.98
N VAL A 158 15.38 -1.82 2.25
CA VAL A 158 15.73 -3.24 2.06
C VAL A 158 14.93 -4.17 2.98
N ARG A 159 14.49 -3.63 4.13
CA ARG A 159 13.70 -4.33 5.15
C ARG A 159 12.60 -3.43 5.67
N PHE A 160 11.54 -4.02 6.20
CA PHE A 160 10.55 -3.26 6.96
C PHE A 160 11.16 -2.68 8.25
N PRO A 161 10.54 -1.67 8.88
CA PRO A 161 11.08 -1.03 10.09
C PRO A 161 11.32 -2.02 11.25
N MET A 162 12.56 -2.09 11.73
CA MET A 162 13.02 -2.95 12.83
C MET A 162 13.87 -2.14 13.83
N PRO A 163 13.27 -1.24 14.64
CA PRO A 163 14.01 -0.33 15.52
C PRO A 163 14.90 -1.04 16.55
N GLU A 164 14.53 -2.24 17.02
CA GLU A 164 15.36 -3.03 17.95
C GLU A 164 16.34 -4.00 17.26
N GLY A 165 16.52 -3.85 15.94
CA GLY A 165 17.45 -4.64 15.14
C GLY A 165 16.89 -6.00 14.71
N LEU A 166 17.57 -6.63 13.74
CA LEU A 166 17.09 -7.81 13.03
C LEU A 166 16.74 -9.01 13.95
N ASN A 167 17.54 -9.23 15.01
CA ASN A 167 17.35 -10.34 15.95
C ASN A 167 16.00 -10.30 16.68
N ALA A 168 15.37 -9.14 16.79
CA ALA A 168 14.07 -9.01 17.43
C ALA A 168 12.90 -9.41 16.50
N TYR A 169 13.16 -9.60 15.20
CA TYR A 169 12.13 -9.71 14.17
C TYR A 169 12.27 -10.91 13.22
N ALA A 170 13.48 -11.46 13.04
CA ALA A 170 13.73 -12.50 12.06
C ALA A 170 14.67 -13.61 12.57
N TRP A 171 14.38 -14.85 12.16
CA TRP A 171 15.22 -16.01 12.42
C TRP A 171 16.13 -16.29 11.21
N PHE A 172 17.44 -16.14 11.39
CA PHE A 172 18.42 -16.27 10.30
C PHE A 172 19.63 -17.08 10.76
N ALA A 173 20.55 -17.37 9.85
CA ALA A 173 21.74 -18.16 10.14
C ALA A 173 22.66 -17.52 11.18
N GLY A 174 23.14 -18.34 12.11
CA GLY A 174 24.17 -17.94 13.08
C GLY A 174 23.81 -18.33 14.51
N ALA A 175 24.85 -18.51 15.34
CA ALA A 175 24.70 -18.97 16.72
C ALA A 175 23.90 -18.01 17.62
N GLN A 176 23.83 -16.72 17.25
CA GLN A 176 23.07 -15.69 17.98
C GLN A 176 21.62 -15.53 17.51
N SER A 177 21.19 -16.28 16.49
CA SER A 177 19.82 -16.29 15.97
C SER A 177 19.30 -17.72 15.94
N ALA A 178 19.05 -18.31 14.76
CA ALA A 178 18.41 -19.60 14.66
C ALA A 178 19.33 -20.80 14.95
N ASN A 179 20.66 -20.59 15.03
CA ASN A 179 21.67 -21.63 15.25
C ASN A 179 21.51 -22.86 14.32
N GLY A 180 21.11 -22.61 13.07
CA GLY A 180 20.89 -23.67 12.07
C GLY A 180 19.67 -24.56 12.34
N GLN A 181 18.76 -24.13 13.20
CA GLN A 181 17.55 -24.87 13.58
C GLN A 181 16.29 -24.10 13.20
N LEU A 182 15.27 -24.85 12.78
CA LEU A 182 13.92 -24.33 12.61
C LEU A 182 13.37 -23.85 13.97
N GLN A 183 12.67 -22.73 13.97
CA GLN A 183 12.18 -22.08 15.19
C GLN A 183 10.65 -22.10 15.25
N LEU A 184 10.11 -22.01 16.46
CA LEU A 184 8.68 -21.89 16.66
C LEU A 184 8.18 -20.58 16.05
N ALA A 185 7.11 -20.66 15.25
CA ALA A 185 6.52 -19.49 14.63
C ALA A 185 5.98 -18.51 15.68
N GLY A 186 6.15 -17.22 15.42
CA GLY A 186 5.53 -16.14 16.18
C GLY A 186 6.20 -15.78 17.50
N LEU A 187 7.44 -16.24 17.74
CA LEU A 187 8.20 -15.89 18.95
C LEU A 187 8.84 -14.50 18.88
N LEU A 188 9.21 -14.05 17.68
CA LEU A 188 9.78 -12.72 17.45
C LEU A 188 8.70 -11.67 17.17
N LYS A 189 9.08 -10.39 17.18
CA LYS A 189 8.16 -9.28 16.91
C LYS A 189 7.62 -9.35 15.48
N PRO A 190 6.35 -8.98 15.27
CA PRO A 190 5.79 -8.93 13.93
C PRO A 190 6.28 -7.71 13.15
N ASN A 191 6.06 -7.74 11.83
CA ASN A 191 6.14 -6.55 11.00
C ASN A 191 5.00 -5.55 11.31
N PRO A 192 4.98 -4.34 10.69
CA PRO A 192 3.96 -3.32 10.96
C PRO A 192 2.50 -3.74 10.74
N LEU A 193 2.24 -4.79 9.95
CA LEU A 193 0.89 -5.35 9.75
C LEU A 193 0.50 -6.42 10.77
N GLY A 194 1.38 -6.72 11.73
CA GLY A 194 1.15 -7.76 12.73
C GLY A 194 1.34 -9.19 12.20
N LEU A 195 2.05 -9.35 11.07
CA LEU A 195 2.48 -10.63 10.49
C LEU A 195 3.84 -11.00 11.08
N HIS A 196 4.00 -12.25 11.51
CA HIS A 196 5.27 -12.75 12.05
C HIS A 196 6.01 -13.58 11.01
N ASP A 197 7.33 -13.68 11.19
CA ASP A 197 8.20 -14.57 10.42
C ASP A 197 8.11 -14.30 8.91
N MET A 198 7.89 -13.03 8.52
CA MET A 198 7.92 -12.62 7.10
C MET A 198 9.33 -12.64 6.52
N LEU A 199 10.36 -12.63 7.37
CA LEU A 199 11.75 -12.78 6.99
C LEU A 199 12.38 -13.83 7.89
N GLY A 200 13.04 -14.81 7.28
CA GLY A 200 13.68 -15.91 8.00
C GLY A 200 12.70 -17.01 8.41
N ASN A 201 13.15 -17.87 9.31
CA ASN A 201 12.49 -19.12 9.70
C ASN A 201 12.30 -20.07 8.52
N VAL A 202 11.24 -19.96 7.70
CA VAL A 202 11.12 -20.77 6.48
C VAL A 202 10.99 -19.93 5.21
N ASP A 203 11.45 -20.49 4.09
CA ASP A 203 11.12 -19.94 2.80
C ASP A 203 9.63 -20.17 2.52
N GLU A 204 8.94 -19.15 2.02
CA GLU A 204 7.51 -19.24 1.76
C GLU A 204 7.22 -19.38 0.27
N MET A 205 6.44 -20.40 -0.10
CA MET A 205 6.01 -20.67 -1.47
C MET A 205 4.89 -19.73 -1.95
N LEU A 206 4.94 -19.36 -3.24
CA LEU A 206 4.04 -18.39 -3.86
C LEU A 206 3.21 -19.04 -4.95
N PHE A 207 2.10 -18.40 -5.32
CA PHE A 207 1.12 -18.94 -6.25
C PHE A 207 1.54 -18.88 -7.72
N GLU A 208 2.42 -17.96 -8.08
CA GLU A 208 2.78 -17.66 -9.46
C GLU A 208 4.18 -18.18 -9.84
N PRO A 209 4.43 -18.44 -11.14
CA PRO A 209 5.73 -18.89 -11.60
C PRO A 209 6.79 -17.78 -11.53
N PHE A 210 8.03 -18.21 -11.35
CA PHE A 210 9.18 -17.33 -11.36
C PHE A 210 9.39 -16.70 -12.74
N HIS A 211 9.72 -15.41 -12.73
CA HIS A 211 10.14 -14.66 -13.91
C HIS A 211 11.36 -13.82 -13.55
N LEU A 212 12.39 -13.87 -14.40
CA LEU A 212 13.51 -12.94 -14.36
C LEU A 212 13.02 -11.51 -14.58
N ASN A 213 13.78 -10.52 -14.13
CA ASN A 213 13.57 -9.13 -14.48
C ASN A 213 14.26 -8.79 -15.81
N LYS A 214 13.58 -7.97 -16.59
CA LYS A 214 14.10 -7.30 -17.78
C LYS A 214 13.93 -5.80 -17.57
N LEU A 215 14.86 -5.22 -16.82
CA LEU A 215 14.83 -3.82 -16.38
C LEU A 215 13.55 -3.48 -15.61
N ASP A 216 12.64 -2.73 -16.21
CA ASP A 216 11.42 -2.18 -15.62
C ASP A 216 10.23 -3.14 -15.61
N ARG A 217 10.38 -4.33 -16.20
CA ARG A 217 9.34 -5.35 -16.27
C ARG A 217 9.86 -6.75 -16.01
N GLN A 218 8.95 -7.71 -15.87
CA GLN A 218 9.29 -9.13 -15.87
C GLN A 218 9.60 -9.61 -17.30
N HIS A 219 10.53 -10.55 -17.40
CA HIS A 219 10.83 -11.32 -18.60
C HIS A 219 9.62 -12.21 -18.96
N GLY A 220 9.47 -12.57 -20.23
CA GLY A 220 8.30 -13.33 -20.70
C GLY A 220 8.37 -14.85 -20.46
N GLN A 221 9.50 -15.36 -19.97
CA GLN A 221 9.68 -16.78 -19.67
C GLN A 221 9.21 -17.09 -18.24
N ALA A 222 8.16 -17.91 -18.13
CA ALA A 222 7.74 -18.49 -16.87
C ALA A 222 8.62 -19.70 -16.51
N GLY A 223 9.15 -19.71 -15.30
CA GLY A 223 10.01 -20.75 -14.75
C GLY A 223 9.32 -21.64 -13.72
N GLY A 224 10.09 -22.06 -12.72
CA GLY A 224 9.63 -22.80 -11.54
C GLY A 224 8.71 -21.98 -10.62
N TYR A 225 8.55 -22.40 -9.37
CA TYR A 225 7.83 -21.60 -8.38
C TYR A 225 8.78 -20.68 -7.62
N ILE A 226 8.21 -19.62 -7.04
CA ILE A 226 8.97 -18.63 -6.28
C ILE A 226 9.00 -19.04 -4.80
N LEU A 227 10.15 -18.79 -4.16
CA LEU A 227 10.30 -18.72 -2.71
C LEU A 227 10.65 -17.29 -2.28
N ARG A 228 10.09 -16.82 -1.16
CA ARG A 228 10.36 -15.49 -0.58
C ARG A 228 10.67 -15.60 0.92
N GLY A 229 11.27 -14.55 1.46
CA GLY A 229 11.48 -14.36 2.91
C GLY A 229 12.82 -14.84 3.44
N GLY A 230 13.44 -15.84 2.80
CA GLY A 230 14.61 -16.52 3.35
C GLY A 230 14.24 -17.38 4.55
N ASN A 231 15.19 -18.16 5.06
CA ASN A 231 14.95 -19.17 6.08
C ASN A 231 16.00 -19.12 7.20
N TYR A 232 15.90 -20.04 8.17
CA TYR A 232 16.81 -20.15 9.32
C TYR A 232 18.29 -20.45 8.96
N LEU A 233 18.61 -20.74 7.70
CA LEU A 233 19.96 -20.90 7.14
C LEU A 233 20.38 -19.72 6.25
N THR A 234 19.53 -18.73 6.01
CA THR A 234 19.88 -17.53 5.23
C THR A 234 20.79 -16.61 6.06
N PRO A 235 21.93 -16.14 5.53
CA PRO A 235 22.79 -15.18 6.21
C PRO A 235 22.09 -13.85 6.52
N GLN A 236 22.45 -13.24 7.64
CA GLN A 236 21.93 -11.92 8.06
C GLN A 236 22.04 -10.86 6.95
N ALA A 237 23.14 -10.82 6.21
CA ALA A 237 23.38 -9.83 5.18
C ALA A 237 22.46 -9.99 3.97
N GLU A 238 22.01 -11.21 3.69
CA GLU A 238 21.18 -11.54 2.52
C GLU A 238 19.68 -11.37 2.78
N LEU A 239 19.27 -11.39 4.06
CA LEU A 239 17.87 -11.34 4.45
C LEU A 239 17.26 -9.97 4.12
N ARG A 240 16.32 -9.94 3.17
CA ARG A 240 15.70 -8.71 2.65
C ARG A 240 14.31 -9.00 2.10
N THR A 241 13.44 -8.00 2.11
CA THR A 241 12.07 -8.19 1.60
C THR A 241 12.04 -8.46 0.11
N ALA A 242 13.07 -8.10 -0.67
CA ALA A 242 13.17 -8.40 -2.09
C ALA A 242 13.71 -9.82 -2.41
N LEU A 243 14.27 -10.55 -1.42
CA LEU A 243 14.93 -11.84 -1.64
C LEU A 243 13.98 -12.86 -2.26
N ARG A 244 14.29 -13.28 -3.47
CA ARG A 244 13.48 -14.27 -4.19
C ARG A 244 14.36 -15.33 -4.82
N GLN A 245 13.86 -16.56 -4.79
CA GLN A 245 14.54 -17.70 -5.38
C GLN A 245 13.58 -18.45 -6.29
N GLU A 246 14.10 -18.99 -7.37
CA GLU A 246 13.40 -19.95 -8.21
C GLU A 246 13.66 -21.37 -7.69
N GLN A 247 12.61 -22.19 -7.65
CA GLN A 247 12.72 -23.62 -7.35
C GLN A 247 11.99 -24.47 -8.39
N PRO A 248 12.59 -25.58 -8.85
CA PRO A 248 11.92 -26.50 -9.76
C PRO A 248 10.80 -27.25 -9.03
N TYR A 249 9.74 -27.61 -9.73
CA TYR A 249 8.61 -28.40 -9.19
C TYR A 249 8.99 -29.85 -8.86
N TYR A 250 10.03 -30.38 -9.49
CA TYR A 250 10.46 -31.77 -9.38
C TYR A 250 11.94 -31.84 -8.99
N ALA A 251 12.32 -32.94 -8.34
CA ALA A 251 13.70 -33.23 -8.02
C ALA A 251 14.54 -33.36 -9.32
N ALA A 252 15.85 -33.10 -9.23
CA ALA A 252 16.73 -33.11 -10.39
C ALA A 252 16.82 -34.46 -11.11
N ASP A 253 16.60 -35.56 -10.39
CA ASP A 253 16.54 -36.93 -10.94
C ASP A 253 15.15 -37.30 -11.49
N GLY A 254 14.15 -36.41 -11.38
CA GLY A 254 12.78 -36.62 -11.81
C GLY A 254 12.00 -37.66 -11.00
N SER A 255 12.56 -38.21 -9.93
CA SER A 255 11.96 -39.33 -9.18
C SER A 255 10.79 -38.90 -8.29
N ALA A 256 10.75 -37.63 -7.91
CA ALA A 256 9.78 -37.09 -6.96
C ALA A 256 9.50 -35.59 -7.18
N GLN A 257 8.45 -35.10 -6.54
CA GLN A 257 8.23 -33.66 -6.37
C GLN A 257 9.34 -33.05 -5.52
N ASN A 258 9.74 -31.82 -5.85
CA ASN A 258 10.75 -31.10 -5.08
C ASN A 258 10.23 -30.75 -3.68
N ARG A 259 11.02 -31.05 -2.66
CA ARG A 259 10.70 -30.88 -1.23
C ARG A 259 11.91 -30.33 -0.49
N LEU A 260 11.82 -29.08 -0.05
CA LEU A 260 12.91 -28.41 0.64
C LEU A 260 12.71 -28.49 2.15
N LYS A 261 13.77 -28.84 2.89
CA LYS A 261 13.76 -28.84 4.36
C LYS A 261 13.47 -27.46 4.96
N THR A 262 13.78 -26.41 4.22
CA THR A 262 13.53 -25.01 4.58
C THR A 262 12.27 -24.44 3.96
N GLY A 263 11.62 -25.16 3.04
CA GLY A 263 10.46 -24.67 2.31
C GLY A 263 9.16 -24.97 3.04
N GLY A 264 8.44 -23.91 3.39
CA GLY A 264 7.08 -23.95 3.91
C GLY A 264 6.18 -22.96 3.16
N PHE A 265 5.10 -22.53 3.80
CA PHE A 265 4.15 -21.62 3.17
C PHE A 265 3.23 -20.94 4.19
N ARG A 266 2.61 -19.84 3.75
CA ARG A 266 1.44 -19.24 4.40
C ARG A 266 0.33 -19.02 3.38
N PRO A 267 -0.95 -19.26 3.72
CA PRO A 267 -2.04 -18.97 2.81
C PRO A 267 -2.44 -17.48 2.79
N ALA A 268 -2.95 -17.04 1.65
CA ALA A 268 -3.78 -15.86 1.49
C ALA A 268 -5.25 -16.28 1.39
N LEU A 269 -6.17 -15.44 1.89
CA LEU A 269 -7.61 -15.59 1.75
C LEU A 269 -8.15 -14.40 0.96
N VAL A 270 -8.82 -14.70 -0.14
CA VAL A 270 -9.26 -13.75 -1.18
C VAL A 270 -10.67 -14.06 -1.69
N ALA A 271 -11.24 -13.18 -2.51
CA ALA A 271 -12.51 -13.39 -3.22
C ALA A 271 -12.29 -13.55 -4.74
N PRO A 272 -13.24 -14.18 -5.47
CA PRO A 272 -13.28 -14.09 -6.93
C PRO A 272 -13.34 -12.64 -7.42
N ALA A 273 -12.81 -12.36 -8.62
CA ALA A 273 -12.80 -10.99 -9.16
C ALA A 273 -14.18 -10.53 -9.69
N LEU A 274 -14.93 -11.45 -10.30
CA LEU A 274 -16.25 -11.24 -10.90
C LEU A 274 -17.31 -12.00 -10.08
N THR A 275 -17.84 -11.34 -9.06
CA THR A 275 -18.68 -11.93 -8.01
C THR A 275 -20.18 -11.82 -8.26
N SER A 276 -20.62 -10.85 -9.08
CA SER A 276 -22.04 -10.58 -9.34
C SER A 276 -22.24 -9.94 -10.72
N ARG A 277 -23.50 -9.89 -11.19
CA ARG A 277 -23.83 -9.19 -12.44
C ARG A 277 -23.62 -7.68 -12.30
N GLU A 278 -23.92 -7.15 -11.13
CA GLU A 278 -23.72 -5.75 -10.75
C GLU A 278 -22.23 -5.40 -10.77
N ARG A 279 -21.38 -6.28 -10.20
CA ARG A 279 -19.92 -6.17 -10.27
C ARG A 279 -19.41 -6.14 -11.70
N ILE A 280 -19.89 -7.03 -12.58
CA ILE A 280 -19.48 -7.08 -13.99
C ILE A 280 -19.85 -5.75 -14.69
N LYS A 281 -21.08 -5.27 -14.51
CA LYS A 281 -21.51 -3.97 -15.06
C LYS A 281 -20.66 -2.81 -14.55
N GLN A 282 -20.27 -2.83 -13.27
CA GLN A 282 -19.39 -1.82 -12.69
C GLN A 282 -17.99 -1.88 -13.34
N VAL A 283 -17.39 -3.06 -13.45
CA VAL A 283 -16.08 -3.25 -14.13
C VAL A 283 -16.14 -2.78 -15.58
N GLU A 284 -17.20 -3.13 -16.32
CA GLU A 284 -17.40 -2.65 -17.70
C GLU A 284 -17.55 -1.12 -17.76
N SER A 285 -18.28 -0.53 -16.83
CA SER A 285 -18.42 0.92 -16.75
C SER A 285 -17.11 1.61 -16.42
N ASP A 286 -16.30 1.05 -15.53
CA ASP A 286 -15.02 1.62 -15.13
C ASP A 286 -13.99 1.45 -16.25
N TRP A 287 -13.96 0.29 -16.89
CA TRP A 287 -13.15 0.04 -18.08
C TRP A 287 -13.43 1.06 -19.18
N LYS A 288 -14.69 1.43 -19.42
CA LYS A 288 -15.04 2.45 -20.42
C LYS A 288 -14.54 3.86 -20.07
N LYS A 289 -14.36 4.17 -18.78
CA LYS A 289 -13.85 5.47 -18.31
C LYS A 289 -12.32 5.56 -18.36
N LEU A 290 -11.60 4.43 -18.30
CA LEU A 290 -10.14 4.42 -18.31
C LEU A 290 -9.57 5.08 -19.55
N GLY A 291 -8.57 5.95 -19.35
CA GLY A 291 -7.89 6.65 -20.44
C GLY A 291 -8.77 7.64 -21.22
N VAL A 292 -9.97 7.96 -20.72
CA VAL A 292 -10.80 9.07 -21.22
C VAL A 292 -10.53 10.27 -20.34
N SER A 293 -10.21 11.41 -20.96
CA SER A 293 -9.94 12.67 -20.26
C SER A 293 -11.13 13.00 -19.33
N ARG A 294 -10.87 13.14 -18.03
CA ARG A 294 -11.90 13.62 -17.10
C ARG A 294 -12.35 15.01 -17.57
N PRO A 295 -13.66 15.31 -17.61
CA PRO A 295 -14.10 16.66 -17.94
C PRO A 295 -13.46 17.62 -16.95
N GLU A 296 -12.63 18.53 -17.42
CA GLU A 296 -12.25 19.69 -16.62
C GLU A 296 -13.55 20.44 -16.33
N ALA A 297 -13.83 20.72 -15.05
CA ALA A 297 -14.91 21.63 -14.70
C ALA A 297 -14.68 22.92 -15.53
N PRO A 298 -15.71 23.47 -16.19
CA PRO A 298 -15.53 24.66 -17.00
C PRO A 298 -14.89 25.74 -16.13
N ALA A 299 -13.71 26.22 -16.53
CA ALA A 299 -13.13 27.41 -15.94
C ALA A 299 -14.16 28.53 -16.10
N GLU A 300 -14.74 29.00 -15.01
CA GLU A 300 -15.58 30.19 -15.05
C GLU A 300 -14.72 31.35 -15.55
N SER A 301 -15.13 31.91 -16.69
CA SER A 301 -14.51 32.98 -17.49
C SER A 301 -13.32 32.58 -18.38
N GLY A 302 -13.62 32.33 -19.68
CA GLY A 302 -12.69 32.64 -20.78
C GLY A 302 -11.88 31.50 -21.42
N ALA A 303 -12.07 30.22 -21.07
CA ALA A 303 -11.31 29.12 -21.67
C ALA A 303 -12.07 28.37 -22.79
N ARG A 304 -11.29 27.82 -23.73
CA ARG A 304 -11.67 27.17 -25.00
C ARG A 304 -12.83 26.17 -24.84
N PRO A 305 -13.69 26.01 -25.88
CA PRO A 305 -14.75 25.00 -25.86
C PRO A 305 -14.18 23.62 -25.54
N ALA A 306 -14.89 22.85 -24.73
CA ALA A 306 -14.52 21.49 -24.35
C ALA A 306 -14.22 20.68 -25.62
N THR A 307 -12.93 20.50 -25.91
CA THR A 307 -12.49 19.64 -27.01
C THR A 307 -12.90 18.22 -26.63
N GLN A 308 -13.67 17.55 -27.50
CA GLN A 308 -14.00 16.14 -27.32
C GLN A 308 -12.73 15.36 -27.02
N ASP A 309 -12.80 14.48 -26.02
CA ASP A 309 -11.70 13.61 -25.64
C ASP A 309 -11.13 12.89 -26.88
N PRO A 310 -9.80 12.91 -27.10
CA PRO A 310 -9.25 12.41 -28.36
C PRO A 310 -9.49 10.91 -28.57
N ALA A 311 -9.58 10.09 -27.50
CA ALA A 311 -9.92 8.68 -27.63
C ALA A 311 -11.38 8.48 -28.07
N THR A 312 -12.29 9.32 -27.56
CA THR A 312 -13.70 9.37 -28.00
C THR A 312 -13.80 9.78 -29.47
N ARG A 313 -13.01 10.77 -29.90
CA ARG A 313 -12.97 11.20 -31.31
C ARG A 313 -12.45 10.11 -32.24
N ILE A 314 -11.41 9.37 -31.85
CA ILE A 314 -10.90 8.22 -32.62
C ILE A 314 -11.98 7.12 -32.73
N ALA A 315 -12.73 6.87 -31.65
CA ALA A 315 -13.84 5.92 -31.68
C ALA A 315 -14.89 6.30 -32.74
N SER A 316 -15.34 7.57 -32.74
CA SER A 316 -16.30 8.07 -33.74
C SER A 316 -15.75 7.97 -35.18
N LEU A 317 -14.46 8.21 -35.38
CA LEU A 317 -13.83 8.06 -36.69
C LEU A 317 -13.81 6.59 -37.14
N ALA A 318 -13.49 5.66 -36.25
CA ALA A 318 -13.42 4.24 -36.56
C ALA A 318 -14.79 3.64 -36.95
N GLU A 319 -15.89 4.16 -36.39
CA GLU A 319 -17.26 3.73 -36.75
C GLU A 319 -17.64 4.07 -38.19
N GLY A 320 -17.09 5.15 -38.75
CA GLY A 320 -17.34 5.58 -40.13
C GLY A 320 -16.45 4.93 -41.18
N VAL A 321 -15.47 4.10 -40.78
CA VAL A 321 -14.49 3.50 -41.69
C VAL A 321 -14.95 2.12 -42.16
N GLN A 322 -15.03 1.95 -43.49
CA GLN A 322 -15.37 0.67 -44.14
C GLN A 322 -14.16 -0.26 -44.30
N ASP A 323 -12.94 0.31 -44.34
CA ASP A 323 -11.70 -0.47 -44.45
C ASP A 323 -11.35 -1.10 -43.09
N ASP A 324 -11.45 -2.43 -43.02
CA ASP A 324 -11.21 -3.18 -41.79
C ASP A 324 -9.78 -2.99 -41.23
N ALA A 325 -8.77 -2.86 -42.09
CA ALA A 325 -7.39 -2.66 -41.66
C ALA A 325 -7.19 -1.26 -41.06
N LEU A 326 -7.76 -0.23 -41.69
CA LEU A 326 -7.73 1.14 -41.15
C LEU A 326 -8.53 1.23 -39.85
N ARG A 327 -9.69 0.56 -39.76
CA ARG A 327 -10.48 0.48 -38.53
C ARG A 327 -9.68 -0.15 -37.39
N GLN A 328 -8.99 -1.26 -37.65
CA GLN A 328 -8.10 -1.90 -36.66
C GLN A 328 -6.95 -1.00 -36.23
N GLN A 329 -6.35 -0.24 -37.15
CA GLN A 329 -5.30 0.73 -36.82
C GLN A 329 -5.81 1.88 -35.94
N LEU A 330 -7.00 2.43 -36.24
CA LEU A 330 -7.63 3.45 -35.40
C LEU A 330 -7.97 2.92 -34.01
N GLU A 331 -8.45 1.68 -33.91
CA GLU A 331 -8.74 1.03 -32.64
C GLU A 331 -7.47 0.76 -31.81
N LYS A 332 -6.38 0.35 -32.47
CA LYS A 332 -5.07 0.22 -31.83
C LYS A 332 -4.57 1.57 -31.32
N LEU A 333 -4.64 2.62 -32.14
CA LEU A 333 -4.26 3.98 -31.75
C LEU A 333 -5.11 4.49 -30.58
N ARG A 334 -6.42 4.21 -30.58
CA ARG A 334 -7.32 4.52 -29.47
C ARG A 334 -6.86 3.83 -28.18
N SER A 335 -6.53 2.54 -28.26
CA SER A 335 -6.05 1.77 -27.11
C SER A 335 -4.73 2.31 -26.56
N GLU A 336 -3.77 2.62 -27.44
CA GLU A 336 -2.48 3.20 -27.06
C GLU A 336 -2.64 4.58 -26.40
N LEU A 337 -3.49 5.43 -26.98
CA LEU A 337 -3.80 6.75 -26.42
C LEU A 337 -4.45 6.63 -25.03
N ARG A 338 -5.40 5.71 -24.87
CA ARG A 338 -6.06 5.49 -23.58
C ARG A 338 -5.08 4.99 -22.53
N ALA A 339 -4.20 4.06 -22.87
CA ALA A 339 -3.14 3.57 -21.98
C ALA A 339 -2.18 4.69 -21.56
N ASN A 340 -1.72 5.51 -22.52
CA ASN A 340 -0.85 6.66 -22.22
C ASN A 340 -1.55 7.72 -21.36
N THR A 341 -2.82 7.99 -21.63
CA THR A 341 -3.63 8.93 -20.85
C THR A 341 -3.81 8.43 -19.41
N GLN A 342 -4.09 7.13 -19.25
CA GLN A 342 -4.21 6.49 -17.94
C GLN A 342 -2.91 6.59 -17.14
N ALA A 343 -1.76 6.22 -17.74
CA ALA A 343 -0.46 6.30 -17.08
C ALA A 343 -0.10 7.74 -16.64
N ARG A 344 -0.41 8.74 -17.49
CA ARG A 344 -0.23 10.16 -17.14
C ARG A 344 -1.13 10.56 -15.97
N ASP A 345 -2.37 10.12 -15.99
CA ASP A 345 -3.34 10.43 -14.93
C ASP A 345 -2.93 9.79 -13.59
N GLU A 346 -2.35 8.59 -13.60
CA GLU A 346 -1.79 7.94 -12.40
C GLU A 346 -0.60 8.71 -11.82
N GLN A 347 0.33 9.16 -12.67
CA GLN A 347 1.46 10.00 -12.26
C GLN A 347 0.99 11.34 -11.67
N ARG A 348 -0.01 11.97 -12.30
CA ARG A 348 -0.66 13.18 -11.79
C ARG A 348 -1.27 12.93 -10.42
N ASP A 349 -2.06 11.88 -10.29
CA ASP A 349 -2.76 11.55 -9.05
C ASP A 349 -1.76 11.25 -7.92
N GLN A 350 -0.61 10.63 -8.22
CA GLN A 350 0.49 10.48 -7.26
C GLN A 350 1.11 11.82 -6.83
N ALA A 351 1.38 12.73 -7.78
CA ALA A 351 1.90 14.06 -7.46
C ALA A 351 0.95 14.85 -6.56
N ILE A 352 -0.36 14.82 -6.85
CA ILE A 352 -1.39 15.45 -6.03
C ILE A 352 -1.34 14.91 -4.60
N ARG A 353 -1.21 13.60 -4.40
CA ARG A 353 -1.13 13.01 -3.04
C ARG A 353 0.09 13.52 -2.26
N SER A 354 1.23 13.67 -2.92
CA SER A 354 2.43 14.22 -2.30
C SER A 354 2.25 15.69 -1.90
N GLU A 355 1.66 16.51 -2.77
CA GLU A 355 1.35 17.91 -2.48
C GLU A 355 0.36 18.05 -1.31
N LEU A 356 -0.69 17.23 -1.28
CA LEU A 356 -1.66 17.19 -0.17
C LEU A 356 -0.99 16.83 1.16
N GLN A 357 -0.08 15.86 1.16
CA GLN A 357 0.68 15.48 2.36
C GLN A 357 1.61 16.61 2.83
N LEU A 358 2.29 17.29 1.89
CA LEU A 358 3.14 18.44 2.19
C LEU A 358 2.30 19.60 2.76
N GLY A 359 1.18 19.93 2.13
CA GLY A 359 0.27 20.98 2.59
C GLY A 359 -0.29 20.71 3.99
N ALA A 360 -0.71 19.47 4.27
CA ALA A 360 -1.12 19.06 5.60
C ALA A 360 0.01 19.23 6.64
N PHE A 361 1.24 18.83 6.30
CA PHE A 361 2.39 19.01 7.17
C PHE A 361 2.72 20.50 7.41
N LEU A 362 2.75 21.31 6.36
CA LEU A 362 2.99 22.76 6.49
C LEU A 362 1.92 23.43 7.37
N CYS A 363 0.65 23.00 7.29
CA CYS A 363 -0.41 23.48 8.17
C CYS A 363 -0.13 23.17 9.65
N THR A 364 0.50 22.03 9.98
CA THR A 364 0.96 21.75 11.36
C THR A 364 2.01 22.77 11.82
N LYS A 365 2.97 23.10 10.95
CA LYS A 365 4.02 24.08 11.27
C LYS A 365 3.45 25.49 11.43
N LEU A 366 2.49 25.88 10.59
CA LEU A 366 1.78 27.16 10.74
C LEU A 366 1.06 27.27 12.08
N LYS A 367 0.43 26.18 12.54
CA LYS A 367 -0.18 26.13 13.87
C LYS A 367 0.87 26.30 14.96
N ASP A 368 1.90 25.46 14.96
CA ASP A 368 2.92 25.44 16.02
C ASP A 368 3.63 26.79 16.13
N ASP A 369 4.16 27.29 15.01
CA ASP A 369 4.91 28.55 14.96
C ASP A 369 4.00 29.76 15.20
N GLY A 370 2.75 29.70 14.73
CA GLY A 370 1.75 30.74 14.93
C GLY A 370 1.29 30.87 16.38
N LEU A 371 0.97 29.76 17.06
CA LEU A 371 0.59 29.77 18.48
C LEU A 371 1.77 30.14 19.38
N PHE A 372 2.98 29.72 19.01
CA PHE A 372 4.19 30.12 19.71
C PHE A 372 4.42 31.64 19.61
N LEU A 373 4.28 32.21 18.40
CA LEU A 373 4.39 33.65 18.21
C LEU A 373 3.33 34.42 19.00
N ASP A 374 2.05 34.02 18.95
CA ASP A 374 0.97 34.64 19.73
C ASP A 374 1.32 34.69 21.23
N THR A 375 1.90 33.60 21.74
CA THR A 375 2.32 33.50 23.15
C THR A 375 3.44 34.49 23.46
N LEU A 376 4.44 34.60 22.59
CA LEU A 376 5.53 35.55 22.75
C LEU A 376 5.03 37.00 22.68
N GLU A 377 4.12 37.31 21.75
CA GLU A 377 3.52 38.63 21.59
C GLU A 377 2.68 39.01 22.81
N GLY A 378 1.87 38.08 23.33
CA GLY A 378 1.10 38.28 24.56
C GLY A 378 1.98 38.50 25.79
N ASN A 379 3.10 37.77 25.90
CA ASN A 379 4.08 37.97 26.97
C ASN A 379 4.76 39.34 26.86
N TYR A 380 5.20 39.70 25.66
CA TYR A 380 5.83 40.99 25.40
C TYR A 380 4.88 42.16 25.70
N SER A 381 3.63 42.08 25.27
CA SER A 381 2.62 43.10 25.54
C SER A 381 2.41 43.30 27.05
N ARG A 382 2.40 42.21 27.84
CA ARG A 382 2.28 42.30 29.31
C ARG A 382 3.53 42.84 30.00
N SER A 383 4.72 42.41 29.57
CA SER A 383 5.96 42.72 30.27
C SER A 383 6.62 44.02 29.83
N CYS A 384 6.41 44.41 28.57
CA CYS A 384 7.06 45.52 27.88
C CYS A 384 6.07 46.50 27.21
N GLY A 385 4.75 46.26 27.31
CA GLY A 385 3.71 47.18 26.86
C GLY A 385 3.39 48.26 27.90
N ALA A 386 2.24 48.92 27.72
CA ALA A 386 1.81 50.00 28.62
C ALA A 386 1.58 49.47 30.05
N GLY A 387 2.43 49.87 30.99
CA GLY A 387 2.40 49.41 32.38
C GLY A 387 3.33 48.22 32.70
N GLY A 388 4.16 47.78 31.75
CA GLY A 388 5.18 46.75 31.98
C GLY A 388 6.34 47.22 32.87
N SER A 389 6.93 46.29 33.63
CA SER A 389 8.01 46.56 34.60
C SER A 389 9.40 46.09 34.14
N GLU A 390 9.53 45.55 32.93
CA GLU A 390 10.82 45.04 32.43
C GLU A 390 11.77 46.19 31.98
N PRO A 391 13.09 46.04 32.16
CA PRO A 391 14.06 47.02 31.69
C PRO A 391 14.04 47.21 30.17
N LYS A 392 14.23 48.45 29.70
CA LYS A 392 14.20 48.83 28.28
C LYS A 392 15.11 47.95 27.39
N ALA A 393 16.35 47.72 27.80
CA ALA A 393 17.30 46.88 27.05
C ALA A 393 16.80 45.44 26.87
N ARG A 394 16.10 44.89 27.88
CA ARG A 394 15.50 43.55 27.79
C ARG A 394 14.26 43.54 26.89
N CYS A 395 13.49 44.62 26.88
CA CYS A 395 12.38 44.81 25.94
C CYS A 395 12.86 45.02 24.50
N GLU A 396 14.01 45.64 24.27
CA GLU A 396 14.63 45.75 22.94
C GLU A 396 15.08 44.37 22.44
N ALA A 397 15.81 43.60 23.27
CA ALA A 397 16.23 42.24 22.92
C ALA A 397 15.04 41.29 22.66
N ARG A 398 13.97 41.36 23.47
CA ARG A 398 12.75 40.56 23.25
C ARG A 398 12.02 40.98 21.97
N ARG A 399 12.04 42.26 21.59
CA ARG A 399 11.45 42.73 20.33
C ARG A 399 12.20 42.18 19.13
N GLU A 400 13.54 42.17 19.18
CA GLU A 400 14.36 41.58 18.12
C GLU A 400 14.07 40.09 17.94
N GLN A 401 13.94 39.33 19.04
CA GLN A 401 13.54 37.92 19.00
C GLN A 401 12.15 37.74 18.37
N LEU A 402 11.17 38.56 18.76
CA LEU A 402 9.83 38.53 18.19
C LEU A 402 9.84 38.78 16.67
N ASP A 403 10.61 39.77 16.22
CA ASP A 403 10.72 40.09 14.80
C ASP A 403 11.41 38.95 14.02
N GLY A 404 12.35 38.25 14.64
CA GLY A 404 12.91 37.00 14.12
C GLY A 404 11.84 35.92 13.91
N HIS A 405 11.02 35.65 14.92
CA HIS A 405 9.94 34.66 14.83
C HIS A 405 8.85 35.07 13.82
N ARG A 406 8.51 36.36 13.72
CA ARG A 406 7.61 36.88 12.68
C ARG A 406 8.12 36.60 11.28
N LYS A 407 9.41 36.82 11.03
CA LYS A 407 10.03 36.53 9.72
C LYS A 407 9.97 35.05 9.38
N VAL A 408 10.24 34.18 10.34
CA VAL A 408 10.14 32.72 10.15
C VAL A 408 8.70 32.32 9.83
N LEU A 409 7.72 32.82 10.59
CA LEU A 409 6.31 32.53 10.34
C LEU A 409 5.84 33.07 8.98
N ASP A 410 6.23 34.29 8.59
CA ASP A 410 5.91 34.85 7.28
C ASP A 410 6.51 34.03 6.15
N PHE A 411 7.76 33.57 6.29
CA PHE A 411 8.39 32.65 5.36
C PHE A 411 7.59 31.35 5.20
N MET A 412 7.22 30.71 6.32
CA MET A 412 6.42 29.47 6.30
C MET A 412 5.03 29.70 5.69
N LEU A 413 4.41 30.85 5.98
CA LEU A 413 3.10 31.20 5.44
C LEU A 413 3.14 31.48 3.95
N ASN A 414 4.22 32.09 3.44
CA ASN A 414 4.45 32.27 2.01
C ASN A 414 4.65 30.92 1.32
N TYR A 415 5.47 30.03 1.89
CA TYR A 415 5.68 28.70 1.34
C TYR A 415 4.39 27.85 1.31
N TYR A 416 3.58 27.91 2.37
CA TYR A 416 2.26 27.28 2.39
C TYR A 416 1.31 27.89 1.34
N ALA A 417 1.31 29.21 1.19
CA ALA A 417 0.51 29.90 0.17
C ALA A 417 0.91 29.47 -1.25
N ASP A 418 2.21 29.38 -1.53
CA ASP A 418 2.74 28.92 -2.81
C ASP A 418 2.34 27.46 -3.10
N SER A 419 2.35 26.59 -2.08
CA SER A 419 1.85 25.20 -2.23
C SER A 419 0.36 25.15 -2.55
N VAL A 420 -0.48 25.94 -1.87
CA VAL A 420 -1.93 26.04 -2.16
C VAL A 420 -2.18 26.54 -3.59
N VAL A 421 -1.53 27.65 -3.95
CA VAL A 421 -1.72 28.27 -5.26
C VAL A 421 -1.15 27.39 -6.36
N GLY A 422 0.06 26.85 -6.18
CA GLY A 422 0.71 25.94 -7.13
C GLY A 422 -0.13 24.70 -7.41
N THR A 423 -0.70 24.09 -6.36
CA THR A 423 -1.63 22.94 -6.51
C THR A 423 -2.86 23.35 -7.32
N ALA A 424 -3.46 24.50 -7.04
CA ALA A 424 -4.65 24.98 -7.74
C ALA A 424 -4.41 25.41 -9.20
N LEU A 425 -3.20 25.88 -9.52
CA LEU A 425 -2.81 26.23 -10.90
C LEU A 425 -2.57 24.98 -11.75
N ASN A 426 -2.09 23.90 -11.14
CA ASN A 426 -1.74 22.67 -11.83
C ASN A 426 -2.90 21.66 -11.90
N TYR A 427 -3.84 21.72 -10.96
CA TYR A 427 -4.87 20.67 -10.80
C TYR A 427 -6.26 21.25 -10.52
N SER A 428 -7.28 20.62 -11.12
CA SER A 428 -8.68 20.95 -10.89
C SER A 428 -9.22 20.31 -9.59
N GLN A 429 -10.33 20.85 -9.07
CA GLN A 429 -11.01 20.27 -7.90
C GLN A 429 -11.35 18.78 -8.11
N ALA A 430 -11.83 18.42 -9.31
CA ALA A 430 -12.23 17.05 -9.67
C ALA A 430 -11.05 16.05 -9.68
N SER A 431 -9.82 16.53 -9.91
CA SER A 431 -8.62 15.70 -9.82
C SER A 431 -8.11 15.57 -8.40
N VAL A 432 -8.27 16.60 -7.56
CA VAL A 432 -7.75 16.63 -6.18
C VAL A 432 -8.65 15.91 -5.19
N GLU A 433 -9.97 16.12 -5.27
CA GLU A 433 -10.93 15.64 -4.28
C GLU A 433 -10.85 14.12 -4.01
N PRO A 434 -10.77 13.23 -5.02
CA PRO A 434 -10.62 11.79 -4.78
C PRO A 434 -9.31 11.42 -4.05
N GLN A 435 -8.27 12.23 -4.18
CA GLN A 435 -6.96 11.97 -3.58
C GLN A 435 -6.93 12.30 -2.09
N VAL A 436 -7.79 13.20 -1.62
CA VAL A 436 -7.88 13.59 -0.21
C VAL A 436 -8.25 12.39 0.66
N ASP A 437 -9.26 11.62 0.26
CA ASP A 437 -9.68 10.42 1.01
C ASP A 437 -8.63 9.31 0.98
N LEU A 438 -7.91 9.18 -0.13
CA LEU A 438 -6.80 8.24 -0.26
C LEU A 438 -5.63 8.62 0.67
N VAL A 439 -5.24 9.89 0.73
CA VAL A 439 -4.22 10.37 1.67
C VAL A 439 -4.67 10.16 3.12
N ALA A 440 -5.95 10.40 3.42
CA ALA A 440 -6.50 10.17 4.76
C ALA A 440 -6.41 8.70 5.20
N GLN A 441 -6.74 7.77 4.31
CA GLN A 441 -6.59 6.33 4.58
C GLN A 441 -5.13 5.96 4.85
N GLN A 442 -4.19 6.50 4.07
CA GLN A 442 -2.75 6.29 4.29
C GLN A 442 -2.29 6.84 5.64
N LEU A 443 -2.76 8.02 6.04
CA LEU A 443 -2.45 8.60 7.36
C LEU A 443 -3.00 7.75 8.49
N ALA A 444 -4.24 7.29 8.39
CA ALA A 444 -4.88 6.42 9.38
C ALA A 444 -4.16 5.07 9.51
N ALA A 445 -3.79 4.45 8.38
CA ALA A 445 -3.05 3.18 8.37
C ALA A 445 -1.68 3.28 9.07
N ARG A 446 -1.04 4.45 9.03
CA ARG A 446 0.24 4.74 9.70
C ARG A 446 0.07 5.18 11.16
N GLY A 447 -1.14 5.16 11.71
CA GLY A 447 -1.42 5.68 13.05
C GLY A 447 -1.27 7.20 13.18
N LYS A 448 -1.26 7.95 12.06
CA LYS A 448 -1.15 9.42 12.03
C LYS A 448 -2.51 10.09 11.86
N SER A 449 -3.54 9.58 12.52
CA SER A 449 -4.91 10.10 12.42
C SER A 449 -5.04 11.56 12.86
N ASN A 450 -4.14 12.04 13.72
CA ASN A 450 -4.03 13.45 14.11
C ASN A 450 -3.73 14.39 12.92
N LEU A 451 -3.16 13.88 11.83
CA LEU A 451 -2.89 14.67 10.61
C LEU A 451 -4.12 14.83 9.69
N ARG A 452 -5.21 14.07 9.93
CA ARG A 452 -6.43 14.17 9.12
C ARG A 452 -7.06 15.56 9.18
N SER A 453 -7.14 16.16 10.37
CA SER A 453 -7.70 17.51 10.53
C SER A 453 -6.91 18.57 9.76
N TYR A 454 -5.57 18.45 9.71
CA TYR A 454 -4.72 19.34 8.93
C TYR A 454 -4.87 19.13 7.43
N LEU A 455 -5.01 17.88 6.98
CA LEU A 455 -5.33 17.58 5.59
C LEU A 455 -6.68 18.18 5.17
N ASP A 456 -7.72 18.03 6.01
CA ASP A 456 -9.06 18.56 5.74
C ASP A 456 -9.06 20.10 5.71
N THR A 457 -8.32 20.74 6.62
CA THR A 457 -8.12 22.20 6.63
C THR A 457 -7.34 22.67 5.41
N HIS A 458 -6.27 21.97 5.04
CA HIS A 458 -5.51 22.28 3.82
C HIS A 458 -6.39 22.15 2.57
N TRP A 459 -7.17 21.08 2.45
CA TRP A 459 -8.14 20.90 1.38
C TRP A 459 -9.18 22.01 1.34
N SER A 460 -9.72 22.42 2.49
CA SER A 460 -10.68 23.52 2.58
C SER A 460 -10.08 24.86 2.09
N ASN A 461 -8.84 25.13 2.48
CA ASN A 461 -8.08 26.30 2.02
C ASN A 461 -7.87 26.26 0.50
N LEU A 462 -7.45 25.11 -0.05
CA LEU A 462 -7.26 24.89 -1.49
C LEU A 462 -8.56 25.03 -2.28
N ARG A 463 -9.64 24.39 -1.82
CA ARG A 463 -10.96 24.46 -2.46
C ARG A 463 -11.51 25.88 -2.47
N THR A 464 -11.30 26.65 -1.40
CA THR A 464 -11.69 28.05 -1.35
C THR A 464 -10.95 28.87 -2.40
N TYR A 465 -9.63 28.65 -2.55
CA TYR A 465 -8.83 29.30 -3.59
C TYR A 465 -9.26 28.89 -5.01
N LEU A 466 -9.47 27.58 -5.26
CA LEU A 466 -9.99 27.08 -6.54
C LEU A 466 -11.32 27.74 -6.94
N LYS A 467 -12.16 28.08 -5.96
CA LYS A 467 -13.46 28.73 -6.19
C LYS A 467 -13.37 30.22 -6.49
N ASN A 468 -12.46 30.96 -5.85
CA ASN A 468 -12.49 32.43 -5.88
C ASN A 468 -11.18 33.11 -6.34
N GLY A 469 -10.09 32.35 -6.53
CA GLY A 469 -8.78 32.84 -6.94
C GLY A 469 -8.07 33.78 -5.96
N LYS A 470 -8.53 33.89 -4.71
CA LYS A 470 -8.02 34.88 -3.75
C LYS A 470 -7.04 34.27 -2.77
N VAL A 471 -5.81 34.80 -2.76
CA VAL A 471 -4.80 34.48 -1.75
C VAL A 471 -5.23 35.07 -0.40
N ALA A 472 -5.41 34.20 0.60
CA ALA A 472 -5.96 34.57 1.91
C ALA A 472 -5.04 34.13 3.06
N ARG A 473 -3.77 34.54 3.03
CA ARG A 473 -2.71 34.13 3.98
C ARG A 473 -3.13 34.20 5.45
N ALA A 474 -3.69 35.32 5.90
CA ALA A 474 -4.13 35.46 7.30
C ALA A 474 -5.24 34.47 7.70
N HIS A 475 -6.21 34.24 6.80
CA HIS A 475 -7.26 33.26 7.02
C HIS A 475 -6.70 31.83 7.05
N TRP A 476 -5.77 31.49 6.16
CA TRP A 476 -5.13 30.18 6.13
C TRP A 476 -4.29 29.88 7.37
N LEU A 477 -3.53 30.86 7.85
CA LEU A 477 -2.82 30.76 9.12
C LEU A 477 -3.81 30.50 10.26
N GLN A 478 -4.90 31.26 10.31
CA GLN A 478 -5.89 31.12 11.36
C GLN A 478 -6.61 29.77 11.31
N SER A 479 -6.98 29.28 10.13
CA SER A 479 -7.65 27.99 9.99
C SER A 479 -6.76 26.82 10.44
N CYS A 480 -5.45 26.89 10.18
CA CYS A 480 -4.49 25.93 10.71
C CYS A 480 -4.35 26.02 12.24
N LYS A 481 -4.32 27.23 12.81
CA LYS A 481 -4.20 27.45 14.27
C LYS A 481 -5.39 26.96 15.08
N THR A 482 -6.60 26.92 14.49
CA THR A 482 -7.84 26.54 15.19
C THR A 482 -8.05 25.02 15.37
N LEU A 483 -7.14 24.19 14.86
CA LEU A 483 -7.23 22.73 14.90
C LEU A 483 -6.83 22.11 16.24
#